data_AF-I4F216-F1
#
_entry.id   AF-I4F216-F1
#
_cell.length_a   1.000
_cell.length_b   1.000
_cell.length_c   1.000
_cell.angle_alpha   90.00
_cell.angle_beta   90.00
_cell.angle_gamma   90.00
#
_symmetry.space_group_name_H-M   'P 1'
#
loop_
_entity.id
_entity.type
_entity.pdbx_description
1 polymer ?
#
loop_
_entity_poly.entity_id
_entity_poly.type
_entity_poly.pdbx_seq_one_letter_code
_entity_poly.pdbx_strand_id
1 'polypeptide(L)'
;MEEPVLAVVKRSGVSEPFDRNKVIAGVRRACQGRPVDEGQLAVLAAKVEDAVRATGSAEVPSNEVGLAILGPLRYLDEVAYLRFASVYRSFSSAADFEKEIAELKRLRPASTAGGPPGEGAPGDDAGPVPPS
;
A
#
# COMPACT_ATOMS: atom_id res chain seq x y z
N MET A 1 12.89 -7.75 -26.50
CA MET A 1 11.64 -8.48 -26.25
C MET A 1 10.60 -7.42 -25.91
N GLU A 2 9.54 -7.33 -26.68
CA GLU A 2 8.42 -6.42 -26.42
C GLU A 2 7.54 -7.11 -25.37
N GLU A 3 7.45 -6.57 -24.16
CA GLU A 3 6.50 -7.11 -23.18
C GLU A 3 5.08 -6.85 -23.69
N PRO A 4 4.20 -7.87 -23.72
CA PRO A 4 2.82 -7.67 -24.15
C PRO A 4 2.16 -6.62 -23.26
N VAL A 5 1.45 -5.67 -23.89
CA VAL A 5 0.73 -4.62 -23.18
C VAL A 5 -0.34 -5.26 -22.31
N LEU A 6 -0.19 -5.17 -20.99
CA LEU A 6 -1.21 -5.58 -20.03
C LEU A 6 -2.42 -4.66 -20.17
N ALA A 7 -3.57 -5.21 -20.48
CA ALA A 7 -4.82 -4.47 -20.60
C ALA A 7 -5.72 -4.69 -19.38
N VAL A 8 -6.46 -3.66 -19.00
CA VAL A 8 -7.41 -3.64 -17.89
C VAL A 8 -8.81 -3.45 -18.43
N VAL A 9 -9.67 -4.45 -18.20
CA VAL A 9 -11.08 -4.42 -18.61
C VAL A 9 -11.91 -3.79 -17.49
N LYS A 10 -12.53 -2.66 -17.76
CA LYS A 10 -13.42 -1.95 -16.83
C LYS A 10 -14.76 -2.67 -16.70
N ARG A 11 -15.51 -2.36 -15.64
CA ARG A 11 -16.89 -2.83 -15.46
C ARG A 11 -17.83 -2.47 -16.61
N SER A 12 -17.53 -1.38 -17.33
CA SER A 12 -18.27 -0.98 -18.54
C SER A 12 -17.99 -1.85 -19.76
N GLY A 13 -17.02 -2.77 -19.69
CA GLY A 13 -16.54 -3.57 -20.84
C GLY A 13 -15.42 -2.88 -21.64
N VAL A 14 -15.09 -1.62 -21.32
CA VAL A 14 -14.00 -0.89 -22.00
C VAL A 14 -12.65 -1.45 -21.54
N SER A 15 -11.79 -1.78 -22.50
CA SER A 15 -10.40 -2.18 -22.26
C SER A 15 -9.46 -1.00 -22.45
N GLU A 16 -8.52 -0.83 -21.53
CA GLU A 16 -7.48 0.20 -21.61
C GLU A 16 -6.13 -0.37 -21.14
N PRO A 17 -4.99 0.19 -21.56
CA PRO A 17 -3.70 -0.21 -21.01
C PRO A 17 -3.63 -0.04 -19.50
N PHE A 18 -2.95 -0.95 -18.82
CA PHE A 18 -2.65 -0.81 -17.39
C PHE A 18 -1.84 0.47 -17.15
N ASP A 19 -2.27 1.25 -16.16
CA ASP A 19 -1.64 2.52 -15.82
C ASP A 19 -1.38 2.56 -14.30
N ARG A 20 -0.09 2.58 -13.93
CA ARG A 20 0.36 2.70 -12.54
C ARG A 20 -0.18 3.95 -11.86
N ASN A 21 -0.36 5.05 -12.59
CA ASN A 21 -0.88 6.29 -12.01
C ASN A 21 -2.32 6.13 -11.52
N LYS A 22 -3.13 5.30 -12.18
CA LYS A 22 -4.49 4.99 -11.72
C LYS A 22 -4.48 4.15 -10.45
N VAL A 23 -3.51 3.24 -10.29
CA VAL A 23 -3.29 2.49 -9.05
C VAL A 23 -2.92 3.44 -7.92
N ILE A 24 -1.93 4.31 -8.13
CA ILE A 24 -1.50 5.31 -7.14
C ILE A 24 -2.69 6.19 -6.74
N ALA A 25 -3.43 6.74 -7.71
CA ALA A 25 -4.60 7.58 -7.44
C ALA A 25 -5.68 6.85 -6.62
N GLY A 26 -5.93 5.57 -6.91
CA GLY A 26 -6.89 4.74 -6.17
C GLY A 26 -6.47 4.51 -4.71
N VAL A 27 -5.18 4.26 -4.47
CA VAL A 27 -4.64 4.00 -3.13
C VAL A 27 -4.46 5.26 -2.30
N ARG A 28 -4.18 6.39 -2.95
CA ARG A 28 -3.88 7.67 -2.28
C ARG A 28 -4.95 8.09 -1.27
N ARG A 29 -6.23 7.86 -1.59
CA ARG A 29 -7.35 8.16 -0.68
C ARG A 29 -7.30 7.32 0.60
N ALA A 30 -6.95 6.04 0.50
CA ALA A 30 -6.84 5.17 1.66
C ALA A 30 -5.65 5.55 2.56
N CYS A 31 -4.57 6.06 1.96
CA CYS A 31 -3.36 6.52 2.65
C CYS A 31 -3.44 7.93 3.25
N GLN A 32 -4.57 8.65 3.12
CA GLN A 32 -4.70 10.01 3.68
C GLN A 32 -4.44 10.06 5.19
N GLY A 33 -3.52 10.94 5.60
CA GLY A 33 -3.10 11.10 7.00
C GLY A 33 -2.28 9.94 7.56
N ARG A 34 -1.72 9.08 6.70
CA ARG A 34 -0.80 7.99 7.07
C ARG A 34 0.64 8.37 6.69
N PRO A 35 1.65 7.80 7.36
CA PRO A 35 3.05 8.02 7.02
C PRO A 35 3.44 7.21 5.77
N VAL A 36 2.84 7.54 4.63
CA VAL A 36 3.09 6.91 3.33
C VAL A 36 3.49 7.98 2.32
N ASP A 37 4.71 7.88 1.79
CA ASP A 37 5.22 8.81 0.79
C ASP A 37 4.95 8.36 -0.66
N GLU A 38 5.18 9.27 -1.62
CA GLU A 38 4.96 9.00 -3.05
C GLU A 38 5.87 7.90 -3.62
N GLY A 39 7.09 7.76 -3.09
CA GLY A 39 8.02 6.70 -3.49
C GLY A 39 7.49 5.32 -3.08
N GLN A 40 6.94 5.20 -1.88
CA GLN A 40 6.28 4.00 -1.40
C GLN A 40 5.03 3.65 -2.23
N LEU A 41 4.25 4.64 -2.64
CA LEU A 41 3.11 4.44 -3.55
C LEU A 41 3.56 3.97 -4.94
N ALA A 42 4.66 4.51 -5.48
CA ALA A 42 5.23 4.07 -6.74
C ALA A 42 5.71 2.61 -6.68
N VAL A 43 6.41 2.24 -5.59
CA VAL A 43 6.83 0.85 -5.34
C VAL A 43 5.62 -0.08 -5.19
N LEU A 44 4.57 0.36 -4.50
CA LEU A 44 3.33 -0.39 -4.39
C LEU A 44 2.71 -0.63 -5.77
N ALA A 45 2.62 0.40 -6.62
CA ALA A 45 2.04 0.29 -7.95
C ALA A 45 2.84 -0.65 -8.87
N ALA A 46 4.17 -0.63 -8.77
CA ALA A 46 5.04 -1.60 -9.45
C ALA A 46 4.76 -3.04 -9.00
N LYS A 47 4.68 -3.28 -7.68
CA LYS A 47 4.33 -4.61 -7.14
C LYS A 47 2.96 -5.11 -7.58
N VAL A 48 1.98 -4.20 -7.69
CA VAL A 48 0.65 -4.53 -8.20
C VAL A 48 0.73 -4.94 -9.66
N GLU A 49 1.47 -4.20 -10.49
CA GLU A 49 1.65 -4.59 -11.88
C GLU A 49 2.35 -5.96 -12.02
N ASP A 50 3.43 -6.19 -11.26
CA ASP A 50 4.13 -7.46 -11.26
C ASP A 50 3.20 -8.61 -10.86
N ALA A 51 2.39 -8.42 -9.81
CA ALA A 51 1.41 -9.41 -9.36
C ALA A 51 0.34 -9.68 -10.44
N VAL A 52 -0.12 -8.64 -11.14
CA VAL A 52 -1.12 -8.78 -12.21
C VAL A 52 -0.50 -9.47 -13.43
N ARG A 53 0.72 -9.13 -13.82
CA ARG A 53 1.44 -9.78 -14.93
C ARG A 53 1.77 -11.24 -14.62
N ALA A 54 2.08 -11.57 -13.37
CA ALA A 54 2.38 -12.92 -12.93
C ALA A 54 1.18 -13.89 -13.08
N THR A 55 -0.04 -13.38 -13.28
CA THR A 55 -1.21 -14.21 -13.62
C THR A 55 -1.10 -14.83 -15.03
N GLY A 56 -0.25 -14.27 -15.91
CA GLY A 56 -0.12 -14.68 -17.30
C GLY A 56 -1.26 -14.21 -18.21
N SER A 57 -2.20 -13.43 -17.69
CA SER A 57 -3.33 -12.90 -18.44
C SER A 57 -2.95 -11.61 -19.17
N ALA A 58 -3.26 -11.55 -20.48
CA ALA A 58 -3.09 -10.34 -21.28
C ALA A 58 -4.13 -9.26 -20.94
N GLU A 59 -5.31 -9.69 -20.50
CA GLU A 59 -6.41 -8.82 -20.09
C GLU A 59 -6.86 -9.16 -18.67
N VAL A 60 -6.98 -8.15 -17.82
CA VAL A 60 -7.31 -8.34 -16.40
C VAL A 60 -8.48 -7.44 -16.00
N PRO A 61 -9.53 -7.96 -15.34
CA PRO A 61 -10.62 -7.14 -14.82
C PRO A 61 -10.13 -6.06 -13.85
N SER A 62 -10.70 -4.86 -13.93
CA SER A 62 -10.33 -3.77 -13.02
C SER A 62 -10.55 -4.10 -11.54
N ASN A 63 -11.48 -5.02 -11.24
CA ASN A 63 -11.71 -5.52 -9.90
C ASN A 63 -10.50 -6.33 -9.39
N GLU A 64 -9.90 -7.16 -10.24
CA GLU A 64 -8.73 -7.97 -9.87
C GLU A 64 -7.51 -7.09 -9.62
N VAL A 65 -7.33 -6.01 -10.40
CA VAL A 65 -6.31 -4.99 -10.10
C VAL A 65 -6.53 -4.38 -8.71
N GLY A 66 -7.78 -4.09 -8.36
CA GLY A 66 -8.17 -3.62 -7.03
C GLY A 66 -7.82 -4.61 -5.92
N LEU A 67 -8.07 -5.89 -6.14
CA LEU A 67 -7.72 -6.94 -5.19
C LEU A 67 -6.20 -7.14 -5.09
N ALA A 68 -5.46 -6.99 -6.19
CA ALA A 68 -4.00 -7.09 -6.21
C ALA A 68 -3.33 -5.98 -5.38
N ILE A 69 -3.95 -4.81 -5.21
CA ILE A 69 -3.49 -3.74 -4.33
C ILE A 69 -3.45 -4.17 -2.86
N LEU A 70 -4.40 -4.99 -2.42
CA LEU A 70 -4.56 -5.37 -1.02
C LEU A 70 -3.30 -6.05 -0.46
N GLY A 71 -2.62 -6.87 -1.25
CA GLY A 71 -1.40 -7.57 -0.83
C GLY A 71 -0.28 -6.60 -0.44
N PRO A 72 0.25 -5.81 -1.38
CA PRO A 72 1.28 -4.82 -1.10
C PRO A 72 0.85 -3.77 -0.07
N LEU A 73 -0.40 -3.30 -0.13
CA LEU A 73 -0.91 -2.27 0.79
C LEU A 73 -0.93 -2.77 2.24
N ARG A 74 -1.23 -4.06 2.47
CA ARG A 74 -1.20 -4.70 3.79
C ARG A 74 0.15 -4.56 4.48
N TYR A 75 1.24 -4.73 3.73
CA TYR A 75 2.60 -4.61 4.25
C TYR A 75 3.06 -3.17 4.36
N LEU A 76 2.47 -2.27 3.58
CA LEU A 76 2.81 -0.85 3.58
C LEU A 76 2.17 -0.13 4.78
N ASP A 77 0.86 -0.28 4.98
CA ASP A 77 0.13 0.32 6.09
C ASP A 77 -1.18 -0.41 6.37
N GLU A 78 -1.32 -1.00 7.56
CA GLU A 78 -2.48 -1.81 7.94
C GLU A 78 -3.80 -0.99 7.99
N VAL A 79 -3.72 0.30 8.35
CA VAL A 79 -4.90 1.17 8.44
C VAL A 79 -5.40 1.56 7.04
N ALA A 80 -4.50 1.95 6.15
CA ALA A 80 -4.80 2.20 4.74
C ALA A 80 -5.34 0.94 4.08
N TYR A 81 -4.75 -0.23 4.39
CA TYR A 81 -5.26 -1.52 3.95
C TYR A 81 -6.71 -1.72 4.39
N LEU A 82 -7.06 -1.55 5.67
CA LEU A 82 -8.43 -1.74 6.15
C LEU A 82 -9.42 -0.77 5.49
N ARG A 83 -9.02 0.50 5.29
CA ARG A 83 -9.84 1.51 4.59
C ARG A 83 -10.08 1.14 3.12
N PHE A 84 -9.09 0.55 2.47
CA PHE A 84 -9.22 0.12 1.07
C PHE A 84 -10.03 -1.18 0.98
N ALA A 85 -9.73 -2.16 1.84
CA ALA A 85 -10.40 -3.45 1.91
C ALA A 85 -11.91 -3.31 2.17
N SER A 86 -12.32 -2.36 3.01
CA SER A 86 -13.74 -2.16 3.32
C SER A 86 -14.59 -1.84 2.09
N VAL A 87 -14.03 -1.13 1.10
CA VAL A 87 -14.71 -0.83 -0.16
C VAL A 87 -14.69 -2.05 -1.08
N TYR A 88 -13.52 -2.64 -1.30
CA TYR A 88 -13.35 -3.71 -2.30
C TYR A 88 -13.91 -5.06 -1.86
N ARG A 89 -14.03 -5.31 -0.56
CA ARG A 89 -14.66 -6.49 0.02
C ARG A 89 -16.07 -6.20 0.55
N SER A 90 -16.61 -5.00 0.29
CA SER A 90 -17.97 -4.61 0.66
C SER A 90 -18.30 -4.84 2.14
N PHE A 91 -17.44 -4.35 3.04
CA PHE A 91 -17.70 -4.45 4.48
C PHE A 91 -18.98 -3.69 4.80
N SER A 92 -19.85 -4.33 5.56
CA SER A 92 -21.18 -3.81 5.92
C SER A 92 -21.44 -3.87 7.42
N SER A 93 -20.55 -4.50 8.18
CA SER A 93 -20.70 -4.70 9.62
C SER A 93 -19.37 -4.58 10.36
N ALA A 94 -19.46 -4.34 11.68
CA ALA A 94 -18.29 -4.41 12.56
C ALA A 94 -17.62 -5.81 12.54
N ALA A 95 -18.41 -6.87 12.36
CA ALA A 95 -17.90 -8.24 12.27
C ALA A 95 -16.98 -8.45 11.04
N ASP A 96 -17.22 -7.74 9.93
CA ASP A 96 -16.34 -7.78 8.76
C ASP A 96 -14.96 -7.19 9.08
N PHE A 97 -14.93 -6.08 9.82
CA PHE A 97 -13.68 -5.50 10.31
C PHE A 97 -12.98 -6.42 11.30
N GLU A 98 -13.70 -7.01 12.26
CA GLU A 98 -13.13 -7.92 13.24
C GLU A 98 -12.46 -9.13 12.57
N LYS A 99 -13.14 -9.72 11.57
CA LYS A 99 -12.60 -10.83 10.78
C LYS A 99 -11.31 -10.42 10.06
N GLU A 100 -11.32 -9.26 9.40
CA GLU A 100 -10.16 -8.79 8.66
C GLU A 100 -8.98 -8.44 9.57
N ILE A 101 -9.24 -7.80 10.72
CA ILE A 101 -8.24 -7.49 11.75
C ILE A 101 -7.64 -8.77 12.32
N ALA A 102 -8.45 -9.82 12.53
CA ALA A 102 -7.96 -11.11 13.01
C ALA A 102 -7.00 -11.75 11.99
N GLU A 103 -7.32 -11.68 10.68
CA GLU A 103 -6.44 -12.15 9.62
C GLU A 103 -5.13 -11.35 9.54
N LEU A 104 -5.18 -10.01 9.67
CA LEU A 104 -3.98 -9.17 9.74
C LEU A 104 -3.05 -9.58 10.88
N LYS A 105 -3.61 -9.79 12.08
CA LYS A 105 -2.84 -10.22 13.25
C LYS A 105 -2.18 -11.58 13.06
N ARG A 106 -2.83 -12.52 12.36
CA ARG A 106 -2.27 -13.84 12.05
C ARG A 106 -1.12 -13.75 11.04
N LEU A 107 -1.25 -12.88 10.05
CA LEU A 107 -0.29 -12.73 8.96
C LEU A 107 0.91 -11.86 9.32
N ARG A 108 0.92 -11.25 10.50
CA ARG A 108 2.03 -10.41 10.96
C ARG A 108 3.30 -11.26 11.11
N PRO A 109 4.35 -11.07 10.28
CA PRO A 109 5.65 -11.63 10.60
C PRO A 109 6.14 -11.00 11.91
N ALA A 110 6.90 -11.74 12.72
CA ALA A 110 7.27 -11.36 14.09
C ALA A 110 8.13 -10.09 14.26
N SER A 111 8.25 -9.20 13.26
CA SER A 111 9.09 -8.01 13.34
C SER A 111 8.50 -6.82 12.59
N THR A 112 7.72 -5.99 13.29
CA THR A 112 7.55 -4.56 13.03
C THR A 112 7.22 -3.84 14.34
N ALA A 113 8.11 -3.98 15.33
CA ALA A 113 8.30 -2.93 16.33
C ALA A 113 9.35 -1.96 15.75
N GLY A 114 8.91 -1.06 14.86
CA GLY A 114 9.79 -0.15 14.13
C GLY A 114 9.15 1.22 13.98
N GLY A 115 8.99 1.93 15.11
CA GLY A 115 8.89 3.38 15.06
C GLY A 115 10.27 3.96 14.70
N PRO A 116 10.35 5.09 13.98
CA PRO A 116 11.64 5.70 13.67
C PRO A 116 12.35 6.14 14.97
N PRO A 117 13.67 5.91 15.14
CA PRO A 117 14.44 6.63 16.13
C PRO A 117 14.72 8.03 15.56
N GLY A 118 13.87 8.99 15.92
CA GLY A 118 14.06 10.39 15.59
C GLY A 118 13.88 11.24 16.83
N GLU A 119 14.97 11.47 17.57
CA GLU A 119 15.39 12.79 18.06
C GLU A 119 16.76 12.65 18.75
N GLY A 120 17.82 12.42 17.96
CA GLY A 120 19.19 12.63 18.42
C GLY A 120 19.56 14.08 18.15
N ALA A 121 19.32 14.96 19.12
CA ALA A 121 19.81 16.33 19.05
C ALA A 121 21.37 16.32 19.03
N PRO A 122 22.00 17.14 18.18
CA PRO A 122 23.46 17.27 18.20
C PRO A 122 23.90 17.86 19.55
N GLY A 123 24.96 17.28 20.12
CA GLY A 123 25.61 17.83 21.29
C GLY A 123 26.24 19.17 20.95
N ASP A 124 25.74 20.23 21.59
CA ASP A 124 26.48 21.47 21.72
C ASP A 124 27.40 21.36 22.94
N ASP A 125 28.69 21.31 22.60
CA ASP A 125 29.85 21.45 23.46
C ASP A 125 29.80 22.80 24.20
N ALA A 126 29.66 22.77 25.52
CA ALA A 126 29.94 23.91 26.39
C ALA A 126 30.53 23.39 27.71
N GLY A 127 31.83 23.11 27.68
CA GLY A 127 32.62 22.92 28.89
C GLY A 127 32.63 24.18 29.78
N PRO A 128 32.86 24.03 31.09
CA PRO A 128 32.79 25.15 32.03
C PRO A 128 33.97 26.11 31.84
N VAL A 129 33.67 27.41 31.70
CA VAL A 129 34.67 28.49 31.84
C VAL A 129 34.98 28.74 33.32
N PRO A 130 36.24 28.61 33.78
CA PRO A 130 36.63 28.98 35.15
C PRO A 130 36.83 30.50 35.30
N PRO A 131 36.67 31.06 36.51
CA PRO A 131 36.77 32.50 36.75
C PRO A 131 38.22 32.99 36.86
N SER A 132 38.46 34.24 36.46
CA SER A 132 39.61 35.07 36.83
C SER A 132 39.18 36.53 36.97
#